data_AF-A0A3D4HU30-F1
#
_entry.id   AF-A0A3D4HU30-F1
#
_cell.length_a   1.000
_cell.length_b   1.000
_cell.length_c   1.000
_cell.angle_alpha   90.00
_cell.angle_beta   90.00
_cell.angle_gamma   90.00
#
_symmetry.space_group_name_H-M   'P 1'
#
loop_
_entity.id
_entity.type
_entity.pdbx_description
1 polymer ?
#
loop_
_entity_poly.entity_id
_entity_poly.type
_entity_poly.pdbx_seq_one_letter_code
_entity_poly.pdbx_strand_id
1 'polypeptide(L)' 'ESAKDQELLMEELAEYLKMDPIKTTLVDMTALGLVEVTRKKVRKPLHEQVAEFHIT' A
#
# COMPACT_ATOMS: atom_id res chain seq x y z
N GLU A 1 2.99 -19.42 9.45
CA GLU A 1 2.50 -19.49 8.06
C GLU A 1 3.52 -20.25 7.21
N SER A 2 3.09 -20.88 6.11
CA SER A 2 4.02 -21.57 5.25
C SER A 2 4.71 -20.56 4.31
N ALA A 3 5.95 -20.85 3.90
CA ALA A 3 6.68 -20.00 2.95
C ALA A 3 5.91 -19.79 1.63
N LYS A 4 5.07 -20.76 1.24
CA LYS A 4 4.22 -20.67 0.04
C LYS A 4 3.11 -19.64 0.20
N ASP A 5 2.56 -19.48 1.40
CA ASP A 5 1.51 -18.49 1.66
C ASP A 5 2.09 -17.07 1.58
N GLN A 6 3.34 -16.89 2.03
CA GLN A 6 4.05 -15.61 1.94
C GLN A 6 4.39 -15.25 0.50
N GLU A 7 4.84 -16.22 -0.30
CA GLU A 7 5.11 -16.02 -1.73
C GLU A 7 3.82 -15.63 -2.47
N LEU A 8 2.73 -16.38 -2.27
CA LEU A 8 1.43 -16.07 -2.85
C LEU A 8 0.92 -14.69 -2.43
N LEU A 9 1.06 -14.32 -1.15
CA LEU A 9 0.70 -12.99 -0.66
C LEU A 9 1.45 -11.88 -1.41
N MET A 10 2.77 -12.02 -1.57
CA MET A 10 3.60 -11.01 -2.21
C MET A 10 3.30 -10.89 -3.72
N GLU A 11 3.06 -12.01 -4.39
CA GLU A 11 2.69 -12.03 -5.81
C GLU A 11 1.32 -11.38 -6.05
N GLU A 12 0.29 -11.82 -5.34
CA GLU A 12 -1.07 -11.28 -5.48
C GLU A 12 -1.12 -9.79 -5.13
N LEU A 13 -0.46 -9.39 -4.04
CA LEU A 13 -0.38 -7.99 -3.66
C LEU A 13 0.31 -7.16 -4.74
N ALA A 14 1.40 -7.65 -5.35
CA ALA A 14 2.06 -6.97 -6.45
C ALA A 14 1.14 -6.79 -7.66
N GLU A 15 0.36 -7.81 -8.03
CA GLU A 15 -0.60 -7.72 -9.14
C GLU A 15 -1.69 -6.68 -8.89
N TYR A 16 -2.28 -6.64 -7.70
CA TYR A 16 -3.26 -5.60 -7.36
C TYR A 16 -2.65 -4.19 -7.36
N LEU A 17 -1.41 -4.04 -6.90
CA LEU A 17 -0.72 -2.74 -6.90
C LEU A 17 -0.39 -2.24 -8.31
N LYS A 18 -0.20 -3.13 -9.30
CA LYS A 18 -0.03 -2.74 -10.72
C LYS A 18 -1.30 -2.12 -11.31
N MET A 19 -2.47 -2.47 -10.78
CA MET A 19 -3.76 -1.92 -11.22
C MET A 19 -4.03 -0.52 -10.65
N ASP A 20 -3.27 -0.06 -9.64
CA ASP A 20 -3.42 1.28 -9.09
C ASP A 20 -3.00 2.33 -10.12
N PRO A 21 -3.87 3.31 -10.47
CA PRO A 21 -3.50 4.39 -11.39
C PRO A 21 -2.39 5.29 -10.85
N ILE A 22 -2.14 5.27 -9.53
CA ILE A 22 -1.04 6.00 -8.92
C ILE A 22 0.14 5.04 -8.74
N LYS A 23 1.33 5.48 -9.15
CA LYS A 23 2.57 4.71 -8.99
C LYS A 23 2.72 4.24 -7.54
N THR A 24 2.61 2.92 -7.37
CA THR A 24 2.81 2.21 -6.11
C THR A 24 3.91 1.17 -6.30
N THR A 25 4.75 0.99 -5.30
CA THR A 25 5.90 0.08 -5.35
C THR A 25 5.88 -0.76 -4.08
N LEU A 26 5.78 -2.07 -4.29
CA LEU A 26 6.02 -3.08 -3.27
C LEU A 26 7.53 -3.24 -3.11
N VAL A 27 8.06 -3.09 -1.90
CA VAL A 27 9.51 -3.13 -1.64
C VAL A 27 9.93 -4.54 -1.24
N ASP A 28 9.65 -4.95 -0.01
CA ASP A 28 9.95 -6.30 0.47
C ASP A 28 9.19 -6.60 1.77
N MET A 29 9.20 -7.86 2.18
CA MET A 29 8.78 -8.31 3.50
C MET A 29 9.98 -8.30 4.46
N THR A 30 9.87 -7.54 5.55
CA THR A 30 10.87 -7.51 6.62
C THR A 30 10.93 -8.86 7.36
N ALA A 31 12.01 -9.11 8.11
CA ALA A 31 12.14 -10.29 8.96
C ALA A 31 11.04 -10.44 10.02
N LEU A 32 10.29 -9.36 10.32
CA LEU A 32 9.15 -9.36 11.24
C LEU A 32 7.81 -9.68 10.54
N GLY A 33 7.82 -9.94 9.23
CA GLY A 33 6.61 -10.19 8.45
C GLY A 33 5.84 -8.92 8.05
N LEU A 34 6.46 -7.73 8.19
CA LEU A 34 5.86 -6.48 7.72
C LEU A 34 6.21 -6.25 6.26
N VAL A 35 5.22 -5.91 5.45
CA VAL A 35 5.40 -5.61 4.03
C VAL A 35 5.52 -4.09 3.83
N GLU A 36 6.62 -3.66 3.23
CA GLU A 36 6.84 -2.24 2.93
C GLU A 36 6.25 -1.86 1.57
N VAL A 37 5.37 -0.86 1.56
CA VAL A 37 4.73 -0.34 0.35
C VAL A 37 4.89 1.17 0.29
N THR A 38 5.30 1.68 -0.87
CA THR A 38 5.39 3.11 -1.13
C THR A 38 4.43 3.52 -2.23
N ARG A 39 3.69 4.61 -2.02
CA ARG A 39 2.74 5.15 -3.00
C ARG A 39 3.00 6.62 -3.24
N LYS A 40 3.06 7.04 -4.50
CA LYS A 40 3.28 8.46 -4.85
C LYS A 40 2.16 9.34 -4.25
N LYS A 41 2.51 10.32 -3.41
CA LYS A 41 1.55 11.32 -2.89
C LYS A 41 1.19 12.30 -4.02
N VAL A 42 -0.01 12.16 -4.59
CA VAL A 42 -0.53 13.04 -5.67
C VAL A 42 -1.41 14.16 -5.12
N ARG A 43 -2.13 13.90 -4.03
CA ARG A 43 -3.03 14.83 -3.33
C ARG A 43 -2.92 14.65 -1.83
N LYS A 44 -3.48 15.58 -1.06
CA LYS A 44 -3.67 15.40 0.39
C LYS A 44 -4.45 14.09 0.64
N PRO A 45 -4.08 13.25 1.62
CA PRO A 45 -4.86 12.08 2.01
C PRO A 45 -6.26 12.48 2.48
N LEU A 46 -7.17 11.51 2.48
CA LEU A 46 -8.58 11.75 2.78
C LEU A 46 -8.79 12.41 4.16
N HIS A 47 -8.05 11.99 5.18
CA HIS A 47 -8.18 12.57 6.52
C HIS A 47 -7.79 14.05 6.58
N GLU A 48 -6.75 14.48 5.84
CA GLU A 48 -6.37 15.89 5.73
C GLU A 48 -7.48 16.68 5.01
N GLN A 49 -8.03 16.13 3.92
CA GLN A 49 -9.13 16.78 3.20
C GLN A 49 -10.36 16.93 4.08
N VAL A 50 -10.79 15.87 4.76
CA VAL A 50 -11.97 15.88 5.64
C VAL A 50 -11.78 16.83 6.83
N ALA A 51 -10.56 16.94 7.39
CA ALA A 51 -10.26 17.90 8.43
C ALA A 51 -10.44 19.36 7.95
N GLU A 52 -10.09 19.66 6.71
CA GLU A 52 -10.27 21.00 6.10
C GLU A 52 -11.75 21.33 5.81
N PHE A 53 -12.60 20.32 5.59
CA PHE A 53 -14.04 20.48 5.34
C PHE A 53 -14.89 20.53 6.61
N HIS A 54 -14.32 20.43 7.81
CA HIS A 54 -15.05 20.76 9.04
C HIS A 54 -15.31 22.27 9.08
N ILE A 55 -16.28 22.69 8.27
CA ILE A 55 -17.03 23.93 8.43
C ILE A 55 -17.72 23.76 9.79
N THR A 56 -17.23 24.51 10.76
CA THR A 56 -17.89 24.74 12.04
C THR A 56 -19.19 25.52 11.81
#